data_AF-A0A916WKX4-F1
#
_entry.id   AF-A0A916WKX4-F1
#
_cell.length_a   1.000
_cell.length_b   1.000
_cell.length_c   1.000
_cell.angle_alpha   90.00
_cell.angle_beta   90.00
_cell.angle_gamma   90.00
#
_symmetry.space_group_name_H-M   'P 1'
#
loop_
_entity.id
_entity.type
_entity.pdbx_description
1 polymer ?
#
loop_
_entity_poly.entity_id
_entity_poly.type
_entity_poly.pdbx_seq_one_letter_code
_entity_poly.pdbx_strand_id
1 'polypeptide(L)'
;MAGKELDFVHPHLVVALGATAALALAGRATPIGRNRGPFDFGGRAGYITVHPSYLLRVPDETARHQAYTEFVADLERIRALARS
;
A
#
# COMPACT_ATOMS: atom_id res chain seq x y z
N MET A 1 -4.47 16.57 1.14
CA MET A 1 -5.37 16.78 -0.02
C MET A 1 -6.01 15.49 -0.56
N ALA A 2 -5.59 14.29 -0.16
CA ALA A 2 -6.21 13.03 -0.63
C ALA A 2 -7.72 12.88 -0.31
N GLY A 3 -8.23 13.57 0.72
CA GLY A 3 -9.64 13.44 1.13
C GLY A 3 -10.65 13.71 0.02
N LYS A 4 -10.48 14.79 -0.76
CA LYS A 4 -11.49 15.20 -1.76
C LYS A 4 -11.72 14.17 -2.88
N GLU A 5 -10.66 13.52 -3.35
CA GLU A 5 -10.77 12.47 -4.38
C GLU A 5 -11.42 11.20 -3.81
N LEU A 6 -11.03 10.83 -2.59
CA LEU A 6 -11.55 9.64 -1.90
C LEU A 6 -13.03 9.79 -1.49
N ASP A 7 -13.45 11.02 -1.21
CA ASP A 7 -14.84 11.37 -0.90
C ASP A 7 -15.69 11.45 -2.16
N PHE A 8 -15.09 11.64 -3.34
CA PHE A 8 -15.80 11.65 -4.62
C PHE A 8 -15.92 10.24 -5.23
N VAL A 9 -14.82 9.46 -5.21
CA VAL A 9 -14.76 8.13 -5.83
C VAL A 9 -15.43 7.05 -4.97
N HIS A 10 -15.51 7.26 -3.65
CA HIS A 10 -16.02 6.28 -2.69
C HIS A 10 -15.43 4.86 -2.88
N PRO A 11 -14.09 4.71 -2.90
CA PRO A 11 -13.48 3.40 -3.14
C PRO A 11 -13.79 2.42 -2.01
N HIS A 12 -14.03 1.16 -2.38
CA HIS A 12 -14.16 0.04 -1.43
C HIS A 12 -12.86 -0.23 -0.65
N LEU A 13 -11.71 0.04 -1.26
CA LEU A 13 -10.39 -0.17 -0.65
C LEU A 13 -9.40 0.89 -1.16
N VAL A 14 -8.59 1.46 -0.26
CA VAL A 14 -7.49 2.39 -0.63
C VAL A 14 -6.14 1.73 -0.40
N VAL A 15 -5.27 1.75 -1.42
CA VAL A 15 -3.91 1.18 -1.33
C VAL A 15 -2.89 2.29 -1.20
N ALA A 16 -2.12 2.28 -0.12
CA ALA A 16 -1.00 3.18 0.12
C ALA A 16 0.30 2.57 -0.43
N LEU A 17 0.80 3.13 -1.53
CA LEU A 17 2.07 2.74 -2.16
C LEU A 17 3.23 3.52 -1.54
N GLY A 18 3.88 2.96 -0.53
CA GLY A 18 5.05 3.54 0.13
C GLY A 18 4.75 4.54 1.25
N ALA A 19 5.82 5.00 1.90
CA ALA A 19 5.75 5.71 3.19
C ALA A 19 5.00 7.04 3.12
N THR A 20 5.16 7.80 2.04
CA THR A 20 4.50 9.10 1.86
C THR A 20 2.98 8.94 1.73
N ALA A 21 2.52 7.94 0.96
CA ALA A 21 1.10 7.66 0.83
C ALA A 21 0.50 7.18 2.16
N ALA A 22 1.20 6.30 2.87
CA ALA A 22 0.77 5.81 4.18
C ALA A 22 0.67 6.96 5.21
N LEU A 23 1.66 7.85 5.26
CA LEU A 23 1.62 9.05 6.11
C LEU A 23 0.43 9.95 5.77
N ALA A 24 0.21 10.23 4.48
CA ALA A 24 -0.85 11.12 4.03
C ALA A 24 -2.25 10.60 4.38
N LEU A 25 -2.46 9.28 4.33
CA LEU A 25 -3.74 8.64 4.64
C LEU A 25 -3.92 8.37 6.14
N ALA A 26 -2.86 7.95 6.84
CA ALA A 26 -2.93 7.64 8.28
C ALA A 26 -2.82 8.88 9.17
N GLY A 27 -2.36 10.02 8.65
CA GLY A 27 -2.12 11.25 9.42
C GLY A 27 -0.94 11.18 10.40
N ARG A 28 -0.18 10.08 10.38
CA ARG A 28 0.95 9.83 11.29
C ARG A 28 2.04 8.97 10.65
N ALA A 29 3.24 9.02 11.22
CA ALA A 29 4.34 8.16 10.83
C ALA A 29 3.92 6.68 10.89
N THR A 30 3.99 6.02 9.74
CA THR A 30 3.51 4.64 9.55
C THR A 30 4.56 3.88 8.73
N PRO A 31 5.61 3.33 9.38
CA PRO A 31 6.70 2.66 8.68
C PRO A 31 6.22 1.42 7.92
N ILE A 32 6.55 1.33 6.63
CA ILE A 32 6.05 0.27 5.73
C ILE A 32 6.42 -1.11 6.24
N GLY A 33 7.66 -1.35 6.67
CA GLY A 33 8.11 -2.68 7.10
C GLY A 33 7.29 -3.29 8.24
N ARG A 34 6.71 -2.47 9.13
CA ARG A 34 5.87 -2.95 10.24
C ARG A 34 4.37 -2.96 9.94
N ASN A 35 3.94 -2.16 8.96
CA ASN A 35 2.52 -1.93 8.69
C ASN A 35 2.07 -2.47 7.32
N ARG A 36 2.97 -3.13 6.57
CA ARG A 36 2.63 -3.77 5.29
C ARG A 36 1.51 -4.78 5.52
N GLY A 37 0.41 -4.63 4.78
CA GLY A 37 -0.80 -5.43 4.99
C GLY A 37 -2.07 -4.60 5.06
N PRO A 38 -3.20 -5.23 5.45
CA PRO A 38 -4.47 -4.55 5.69
C PRO A 38 -4.32 -3.44 6.75
N PHE A 39 -5.02 -2.33 6.56
CA PHE A 39 -4.92 -1.17 7.42
C PHE A 39 -6.24 -0.39 7.46
N ASP A 40 -6.56 0.20 8.60
CA ASP A 40 -7.68 1.13 8.75
C ASP A 40 -7.18 2.57 8.74
N PHE A 41 -7.63 3.36 7.76
CA PHE A 41 -7.30 4.78 7.63
C PHE A 41 -8.37 5.66 8.26
N GLY A 42 -8.73 5.39 9.52
CA GLY A 42 -9.74 6.16 10.25
C GLY A 42 -11.15 5.84 9.77
N GLY A 43 -11.50 4.56 9.72
CA GLY A 43 -12.79 4.05 9.23
C GLY A 43 -12.84 3.80 7.73
N ARG A 44 -11.73 4.00 7.02
CA ARG A 44 -11.60 3.65 5.60
C ARG A 44 -10.74 2.40 5.45
N ALA A 45 -11.32 1.36 4.86
CA ALA A 45 -10.60 0.13 4.55
C ALA A 45 -9.43 0.42 3.60
N GLY A 46 -8.25 -0.11 3.94
CA GLY A 46 -7.08 0.09 3.12
C GLY A 46 -6.02 -0.99 3.26
N TYR A 47 -4.94 -0.79 2.53
CA TYR A 47 -3.79 -1.69 2.48
C TYR A 47 -2.51 -0.89 2.31
N ILE A 48 -1.46 -1.24 3.04
CA ILE A 48 -0.13 -0.62 2.91
C ILE A 48 0.81 -1.60 2.22
N THR A 49 1.52 -1.14 1.18
CA THR A 49 2.60 -1.91 0.53
C THR A 49 3.78 -1.00 0.14
N VAL A 50 4.84 -1.58 -0.38
CA VAL A 50 5.99 -0.85 -0.93
C VAL A 50 5.58 -0.02 -2.15
N HIS A 51 6.28 1.08 -2.40
CA HIS A 51 6.11 1.81 -3.65
C HIS A 51 6.81 1.06 -4.80
N PRO A 52 6.23 0.92 -6.00
CA PRO A 52 6.85 0.15 -7.10
C PRO A 52 8.28 0.61 -7.47
N SER A 53 8.58 1.91 -7.32
CA SER A 53 9.94 2.42 -7.56
C SER A 53 10.99 1.87 -6.59
N TYR A 54 10.60 1.34 -5.43
CA TYR A 54 11.52 0.64 -4.52
C TYR A 54 12.12 -0.57 -5.21
N LEU A 55 11.31 -1.32 -5.98
CA LEU A 55 11.76 -2.51 -6.70
C LEU A 55 12.88 -2.20 -7.70
N LEU A 56 12.85 -1.00 -8.30
CA LEU A 56 13.88 -0.54 -9.25
C LEU A 56 15.19 -0.11 -8.57
N ARG A 57 15.18 0.10 -7.25
CA ARG A 57 16.33 0.57 -6.47
C ARG A 57 17.02 -0.53 -5.68
N VAL A 58 16.49 -1.75 -5.72
CA VAL A 58 17.14 -2.91 -5.08
C VAL A 58 18.35 -3.30 -5.94
N PRO A 59 19.59 -3.21 -5.42
CA PRO A 59 20.79 -3.45 -6.21
C PRO A 59 21.06 -4.95 -6.44
N ASP A 60 20.68 -5.78 -5.47
CA ASP A 60 20.82 -7.23 -5.58
C ASP A 60 19.67 -7.83 -6.39
N GLU A 61 20.00 -8.63 -7.39
CA GLU A 61 19.02 -9.18 -8.33
C GLU A 61 18.08 -10.20 -7.66
N THR A 62 18.62 -11.04 -6.77
CA THR A 62 17.83 -12.02 -6.01
C THR A 62 16.82 -11.30 -5.12
N ALA A 63 17.28 -10.30 -4.36
CA ALA A 63 16.45 -9.49 -3.50
C ALA A 63 15.40 -8.69 -4.30
N ARG A 64 15.74 -8.23 -5.50
CA ARG A 64 14.80 -7.55 -6.40
C ARG A 64 13.68 -8.51 -6.84
N HIS A 65 14.02 -9.73 -7.25
CA HIS A 65 13.03 -10.74 -7.63
C HIS A 65 12.15 -11.16 -6.45
N GLN A 66 12.73 -11.28 -5.26
CA GLN A 66 11.97 -11.55 -4.04
C GLN A 66 11.01 -10.39 -3.73
N ALA A 67 11.50 -9.15 -3.73
CA ALA A 67 10.67 -7.97 -3.48
C ALA A 67 9.53 -7.83 -4.50
N TYR A 68 9.79 -8.15 -5.78
CA TYR A 68 8.75 -8.20 -6.81
C TYR A 68 7.71 -9.27 -6.51
N THR A 69 8.14 -10.49 -6.19
CA THR A 69 7.25 -11.60 -5.84
C THR A 69 6.35 -11.24 -4.66
N GLU A 70 6.92 -10.65 -3.61
CA GLU A 70 6.15 -10.21 -2.45
C GLU A 70 5.18 -9.07 -2.80
N PHE A 71 5.58 -8.13 -3.67
CA PHE A 71 4.70 -7.06 -4.13
C PHE A 71 3.50 -7.61 -4.92
N VAL A 72 3.73 -8.59 -5.81
CA VAL A 72 2.63 -9.29 -6.51
C VAL A 72 1.72 -10.01 -5.52
N ALA A 73 2.28 -10.65 -4.49
CA ALA A 73 1.49 -11.28 -3.44
C ALA A 73 0.62 -10.27 -2.66
N ASP A 74 1.08 -9.03 -2.47
CA ASP A 74 0.24 -7.97 -1.91
C ASP A 74 -0.90 -7.60 -2.85
N LEU A 75 -0.65 -7.49 -4.16
CA LEU A 75 -1.70 -7.18 -5.14
C LEU A 75 -2.78 -8.27 -5.21
N GLU A 76 -2.40 -9.55 -5.11
CA GLU A 76 -3.36 -10.67 -5.01
C GLU A 76 -4.22 -10.54 -3.74
N ARG A 77 -3.61 -10.21 -2.60
CA ARG A 77 -4.34 -9.97 -1.34
C ARG A 77 -5.27 -8.76 -1.43
N ILE A 78 -4.81 -7.67 -2.04
CA ILE A 78 -5.60 -6.46 -2.31
C ILE A 78 -6.81 -6.80 -3.17
N ARG A 79 -6.62 -7.59 -4.23
CA ARG A 79 -7.70 -8.04 -5.11
C ARG A 79 -8.75 -8.86 -4.35
N ALA A 80 -8.33 -9.73 -3.44
CA ALA A 80 -9.25 -10.51 -2.62
C ALA A 80 -10.08 -9.61 -1.69
N LEU A 81 -9.43 -8.66 -1.00
CA LEU A 81 -10.10 -7.71 -0.11
C LEU A 81 -11.01 -6.72 -0.85
N ALA A 82 -10.66 -6.31 -2.06
CA ALA A 82 -11.46 -5.39 -2.85
C ALA A 82 -12.74 -6.05 -3.43
N ARG A 83 -12.85 -7.37 -3.38
CA ARG A 83 -13.96 -8.15 -3.93
C ARG A 83 -14.89 -8.74 -2.85
N SER A 84 -14.53 -8.62 -1.57
CA SER A 84 -15.35 -9.02 -0.42
C SER A 84 -16.30 -7.91 -0.01
#